data_AF-A0A6J1IQ28-F1
#
_entry.id   AF-A0A6J1IQ28-F1
#
_cell.length_a   1.000
_cell.length_b   1.000
_cell.length_c   1.000
_cell.angle_alpha   90.00
_cell.angle_beta   90.00
_cell.angle_gamma   90.00
#
_symmetry.space_group_name_H-M   'P 1'
#
loop_
_entity.id
_entity.type
_entity.pdbx_description
1 polymer ?
#
loop_
_entity_poly.entity_id
_entity_poly.type
_entity_poly.pdbx_seq_one_letter_code
_entity_poly.pdbx_strand_id
1 'polypeptide(L)'
;MRPLDEKETTAVFEKLHKFTGNNLKNIVENPSHEGPELNPGRYCFRLHKNKVYYVSDSLVKRATNVARSNLVVLGTCIGKFTHGGSFHLTVHSLGLLSSNAKHKVWLKPTSEMSFLYGNHVLKGGLGRITENIAPGDGVVVYSMSDVPLGFGIAAKSTQDCRKLDPNGIVVLHQSDIGEYLRMEDEL
;
A
#
# COMPACT_ATOMS: atom_id res chain seq x y z
N MET A 1 -18.40 2.66 12.03
CA MET A 1 -16.94 2.52 11.98
C MET A 1 -16.41 2.47 13.41
N ARG A 2 -15.43 1.61 13.70
CA ARG A 2 -14.83 1.53 15.04
C ARG A 2 -13.33 1.89 14.99
N PRO A 3 -12.73 2.34 16.10
CA PRO A 3 -11.27 2.34 16.25
C PRO A 3 -10.70 0.92 16.07
N LEU A 4 -9.44 0.85 15.67
CA LEU A 4 -8.67 -0.39 15.65
C LEU A 4 -8.29 -0.76 17.09
N ASP A 5 -8.25 -2.06 17.37
CA ASP A 5 -7.72 -2.57 18.62
C ASP A 5 -6.18 -2.51 18.61
N GLU A 6 -5.53 -2.66 19.76
CA GLU A 6 -4.05 -2.60 19.83
C GLU A 6 -3.38 -3.63 18.92
N LYS A 7 -3.88 -4.87 18.91
CA LYS A 7 -3.35 -5.95 18.05
C LYS A 7 -3.51 -5.64 16.56
N GLU A 8 -4.67 -5.11 16.17
CA GLU A 8 -4.97 -4.73 14.79
C GLU A 8 -4.11 -3.55 14.35
N THR A 9 -3.94 -2.58 15.25
CA THR A 9 -3.09 -1.42 15.07
C THR A 9 -1.66 -1.88 14.80
N THR A 10 -1.08 -2.71 15.67
CA THR A 10 0.27 -3.25 15.47
C THR A 10 0.39 -3.98 14.13
N ALA A 11 -0.57 -4.82 13.75
CA ALA A 11 -0.53 -5.53 12.47
C ALA A 11 -0.54 -4.60 11.25
N VAL A 12 -1.34 -3.54 11.28
CA VAL A 12 -1.40 -2.54 10.20
C VAL A 12 -0.08 -1.76 10.15
N PHE A 13 0.38 -1.23 11.29
CA PHE A 13 1.61 -0.43 11.36
C PHE A 13 2.85 -1.23 10.98
N GLU A 14 2.97 -2.49 11.39
CA GLU A 14 4.04 -3.39 10.97
C GLU A 14 4.06 -3.58 9.44
N LYS A 15 2.89 -3.78 8.83
CA LYS A 15 2.79 -3.94 7.37
C LYS A 15 3.15 -2.66 6.64
N LEU A 16 2.69 -1.49 7.10
CA LEU A 16 3.04 -0.20 6.51
C LEU A 16 4.52 0.12 6.66
N HIS A 17 5.09 -0.17 7.85
CA HIS A 17 6.50 0.05 8.14
C HIS A 17 7.43 -0.72 7.19
N LYS A 18 7.01 -1.91 6.70
CA LYS A 18 7.78 -2.66 5.69
C LYS A 18 7.99 -1.88 4.38
N PHE A 19 7.10 -0.96 4.02
CA PHE A 19 7.19 -0.16 2.78
C PHE A 19 7.76 1.24 3.03
N THR A 20 7.37 1.90 4.12
CA THR A 20 7.74 3.31 4.38
C THR A 20 8.94 3.46 5.33
N GLY A 21 9.25 2.45 6.14
CA GLY A 21 10.20 2.56 7.25
C GLY A 21 9.85 3.74 8.17
N ASN A 22 10.86 4.55 8.49
CA ASN A 22 10.74 5.70 9.39
C ASN A 22 9.80 6.82 8.88
N ASN A 23 9.51 6.86 7.58
CA ASN A 23 8.61 7.86 6.97
C ASN A 23 7.13 7.63 7.33
N LEU A 24 6.82 6.56 8.06
CA LEU A 24 5.46 6.29 8.53
C LEU A 24 4.90 7.42 9.41
N LYS A 25 5.78 8.14 10.13
CA LYS A 25 5.39 9.32 10.92
C LYS A 25 4.73 10.39 10.06
N ASN A 26 5.22 10.60 8.84
CA ASN A 26 4.65 11.58 7.91
C ASN A 26 3.20 11.24 7.53
N ILE A 27 2.83 9.94 7.53
CA ILE A 27 1.46 9.52 7.24
C ILE A 27 0.54 9.78 8.44
N VAL A 28 1.02 9.58 9.66
CA VAL A 28 0.20 9.76 10.87
C VAL A 28 0.07 11.22 11.27
N GLU A 29 1.17 11.97 11.18
CA GLU A 29 1.27 13.36 11.61
C GLU A 29 0.89 14.36 10.51
N ASN A 30 0.47 13.87 9.33
CA ASN A 30 0.07 14.76 8.24
C ASN A 30 -1.13 15.63 8.68
N PRO A 31 -1.04 16.97 8.60
CA PRO A 31 -2.19 17.83 8.87
C PRO A 31 -3.30 17.60 7.85
N SER A 32 -4.50 17.26 8.34
CA SER A 32 -5.69 17.16 7.49
C SER A 32 -6.38 18.51 7.37
N HIS A 33 -6.56 18.98 6.15
CA HIS A 33 -7.24 20.26 5.84
C HIS A 33 -8.68 20.07 5.36
N GLU A 34 -9.23 18.85 5.43
CA GLU A 34 -10.52 18.46 4.84
C GLU A 34 -11.75 18.82 5.71
N GLY A 35 -11.60 19.79 6.60
CA GLY A 35 -12.62 20.19 7.57
C GLY A 35 -12.90 21.70 7.51
N PRO A 36 -14.07 22.14 8.02
CA PRO A 36 -14.40 23.55 8.16
C PRO A 36 -13.67 24.22 9.35
N GLU A 37 -12.92 23.45 10.15
CA GLU A 37 -12.18 23.96 11.30
C GLU A 37 -10.94 24.75 10.84
N LEU A 38 -10.66 25.88 11.50
CA LEU A 38 -9.50 26.73 11.20
C LEU A 38 -8.15 26.03 11.49
N ASN A 39 -8.16 25.04 12.40
CA ASN A 39 -6.96 24.28 12.77
C ASN A 39 -6.89 22.99 11.95
N PRO A 40 -5.71 22.61 11.44
CA PRO A 40 -5.55 21.35 10.74
C PRO A 40 -5.85 20.19 11.69
N GLY A 41 -6.79 19.33 11.27
CA GLY A 41 -7.11 18.10 11.97
C GLY A 41 -6.00 17.05 11.82
N ARG A 42 -6.25 15.86 12.37
CA ARG A 42 -5.37 14.68 12.19
C ARG A 42 -6.07 13.61 11.38
N TYR A 43 -5.28 12.80 10.67
CA TYR A 43 -5.77 11.57 10.09
C TYR A 43 -5.81 10.46 11.15
N CYS A 44 -6.80 9.57 11.02
CA CYS A 44 -6.97 8.41 11.88
C CYS A 44 -7.31 7.17 11.05
N PHE A 45 -6.96 6.01 11.61
CA PHE A 45 -7.33 4.72 11.03
C PHE A 45 -8.64 4.24 11.66
N ARG A 46 -9.59 3.83 10.81
CA ARG A 46 -10.90 3.31 11.25
C ARG A 46 -11.19 2.00 10.55
N LEU A 47 -11.75 1.06 11.30
CA LEU A 47 -12.16 -0.24 10.78
C LEU A 47 -13.66 -0.26 10.49
N HIS A 48 -14.01 -0.75 9.31
CA HIS A 48 -15.38 -0.95 8.88
C HIS A 48 -15.48 -2.13 7.91
N LYS A 49 -16.36 -3.10 8.22
CA LYS A 49 -16.56 -4.32 7.41
C LYS A 49 -15.22 -5.02 7.06
N ASN A 50 -14.32 -5.18 8.04
CA ASN A 50 -12.96 -5.75 7.91
C ASN A 50 -11.99 -4.99 6.99
N LYS A 51 -12.40 -3.85 6.43
CA LYS A 51 -11.52 -2.91 5.69
C LYS A 51 -11.05 -1.81 6.65
N VAL A 52 -9.78 -1.43 6.55
CA VAL A 52 -9.16 -0.34 7.31
C VAL A 52 -9.08 0.89 6.40
N TYR A 53 -9.59 2.00 6.90
CA TYR A 53 -9.65 3.26 6.18
C TYR A 53 -8.78 4.30 6.86
N TYR A 54 -8.08 5.10 6.06
CA TYR A 54 -7.34 6.29 6.45
C TYR A 54 -8.19 7.52 6.13
N VAL A 55 -8.56 8.28 7.17
CA VAL A 55 -9.57 9.33 7.07
C VAL A 55 -9.29 10.45 8.07
N SER A 56 -9.62 11.69 7.71
CA SER A 56 -9.51 12.85 8.61
C SER A 56 -10.52 12.76 9.77
N ASP A 57 -10.13 13.17 10.98
CA ASP A 57 -10.99 13.09 12.16
C ASP A 57 -12.29 13.91 11.98
N SER A 58 -12.23 15.04 11.28
CA SER A 58 -13.39 15.86 10.93
C SER A 58 -14.40 15.12 10.02
N LEU A 59 -13.94 14.25 9.12
CA LEU A 59 -14.83 13.39 8.32
C LEU A 59 -15.46 12.29 9.19
N VAL A 60 -14.70 11.68 10.09
CA VAL A 60 -15.22 10.64 11.00
C VAL A 60 -16.32 11.19 11.89
N LYS A 61 -16.13 12.38 12.47
CA LYS A 61 -17.15 13.06 13.29
C LYS A 61 -18.46 13.24 12.53
N ARG A 62 -18.39 13.66 11.26
CA ARG A 62 -19.59 13.82 10.39
C ARG A 62 -20.21 12.49 9.98
N ALA A 63 -19.40 11.47 9.76
CA ALA A 63 -19.86 10.14 9.39
C ALA A 63 -20.67 9.44 10.51
N THR A 64 -20.62 9.94 11.75
CA THR A 64 -21.46 9.43 12.85
C THR A 64 -22.96 9.62 12.59
N ASN A 65 -23.35 10.58 11.74
CA ASN A 65 -24.74 10.81 11.35
C ASN A 65 -25.28 9.76 10.35
N VAL A 66 -24.43 8.89 9.81
CA VAL A 66 -24.80 7.87 8.83
C VAL A 66 -24.84 6.49 9.49
N ALA A 67 -25.96 5.80 9.35
CA ALA A 67 -26.11 4.44 9.87
C ALA A 67 -25.06 3.48 9.28
N ARG A 68 -24.57 2.53 10.09
CA ARG A 68 -23.52 1.56 9.70
C ARG A 68 -23.89 0.74 8.46
N SER A 69 -25.17 0.43 8.27
CA SER A 69 -25.69 -0.28 7.10
C SER A 69 -25.51 0.53 5.81
N ASN A 70 -25.69 1.85 5.90
CA ASN A 70 -25.72 2.77 4.77
C ASN A 70 -24.32 3.31 4.44
N LEU A 71 -23.39 3.24 5.39
CA LEU A 71 -22.00 3.63 5.17
C LEU A 71 -21.26 2.54 4.38
N VAL A 72 -20.85 2.86 3.15
CA VAL A 72 -20.11 1.93 2.26
C VAL A 72 -18.60 2.13 2.42
N VAL A 73 -18.09 3.33 2.11
CA VAL A 73 -16.66 3.71 2.16
C VAL A 73 -16.53 5.08 2.80
N LEU A 74 -15.41 5.34 3.49
CA LEU A 74 -15.05 6.66 4.00
C LEU A 74 -13.53 6.85 3.93
N GLY A 75 -13.08 7.85 3.17
CA GLY A 75 -11.65 8.12 2.97
C GLY A 75 -10.97 7.07 2.10
N THR A 76 -9.67 6.85 2.34
CA THR A 76 -8.84 5.94 1.54
C THR A 76 -8.76 4.57 2.19
N CYS A 77 -9.15 3.52 1.47
CA CYS A 77 -8.97 2.14 1.93
C CYS A 77 -7.47 1.79 1.91
N ILE A 78 -6.92 1.36 3.05
CA ILE A 78 -5.52 0.96 3.16
C ILE A 78 -5.34 -0.53 2.94
N GLY A 79 -6.32 -1.32 3.39
CA GLY A 79 -6.24 -2.77 3.33
C GLY A 79 -7.43 -3.44 3.98
N LYS A 80 -7.43 -4.77 3.93
CA LYS A 80 -8.42 -5.64 4.54
C LYS A 80 -7.76 -6.66 5.46
N PHE A 81 -8.43 -6.99 6.57
CA PHE A 81 -8.07 -8.14 7.37
C PHE A 81 -8.60 -9.40 6.70
N THR A 82 -7.73 -10.39 6.54
CA THR A 82 -8.11 -11.72 6.05
C THR A 82 -8.79 -12.51 7.17
N HIS A 83 -9.50 -13.59 6.83
CA HIS A 83 -10.07 -14.49 7.83
C HIS A 83 -9.02 -15.12 8.75
N GLY A 84 -7.76 -15.22 8.30
CA GLY A 84 -6.63 -15.68 9.11
C GLY A 84 -6.03 -14.61 10.03
N GLY A 85 -6.61 -13.41 10.09
CA GLY A 85 -6.14 -12.32 10.95
C GLY A 85 -4.94 -11.53 10.43
N SER A 86 -4.42 -11.88 9.25
CA SER A 86 -3.33 -11.11 8.62
C SER A 86 -3.87 -9.87 7.91
N PHE A 87 -3.12 -8.78 7.97
CA PHE A 87 -3.46 -7.55 7.26
C PHE A 87 -2.93 -7.58 5.82
N HIS A 88 -3.85 -7.53 4.86
CA HIS A 88 -3.55 -7.47 3.44
C HIS A 88 -3.71 -6.05 2.92
N LEU A 89 -2.66 -5.53 2.29
CA LEU A 89 -2.62 -4.16 1.79
C LEU A 89 -3.26 -4.09 0.40
N THR A 90 -4.21 -3.18 0.21
CA THR A 90 -4.90 -3.00 -1.09
C THR A 90 -4.23 -1.90 -1.92
N VAL A 91 -4.41 -1.98 -3.24
CA VAL A 91 -3.82 -1.02 -4.20
C VAL A 91 -4.25 0.43 -3.96
N HIS A 92 -5.43 0.66 -3.37
CA HIS A 92 -5.91 1.99 -3.00
C HIS A 92 -4.93 2.81 -2.13
N SER A 93 -4.10 2.13 -1.33
CA SER A 93 -3.08 2.76 -0.49
C SER A 93 -1.85 3.26 -1.27
N LEU A 94 -1.73 2.95 -2.56
CA LEU A 94 -0.56 3.23 -3.39
C LEU A 94 -0.23 4.72 -3.46
N GLY A 95 -1.22 5.60 -3.59
CA GLY A 95 -0.96 7.05 -3.61
C GLY A 95 -0.31 7.56 -2.32
N LEU A 96 -0.78 7.06 -1.17
CA LEU A 96 -0.27 7.44 0.15
C LEU A 96 1.15 6.89 0.41
N LEU A 97 1.37 5.63 0.03
CA LEU A 97 2.61 4.93 0.34
C LEU A 97 3.73 5.19 -0.68
N SER A 98 3.42 5.37 -1.95
CA SER A 98 4.40 5.66 -3.01
C SER A 98 5.26 6.89 -2.68
N SER A 99 4.61 7.96 -2.20
CA SER A 99 5.26 9.22 -1.80
C SER A 99 6.29 9.05 -0.67
N ASN A 100 6.07 8.08 0.23
CA ASN A 100 6.88 7.86 1.43
C ASN A 100 7.70 6.56 1.38
N ALA A 101 7.67 5.84 0.25
CA ALA A 101 8.28 4.52 0.12
C ALA A 101 9.80 4.59 0.22
N LYS A 102 10.36 3.75 1.11
CA LYS A 102 11.80 3.64 1.32
C LYS A 102 12.48 2.90 0.15
N HIS A 103 11.89 1.80 -0.28
CA HIS A 103 12.44 0.93 -1.32
C HIS A 103 11.55 0.95 -2.56
N LYS A 104 12.16 1.22 -3.71
CA LYS A 104 11.49 1.38 -4.99
C LYS A 104 12.14 0.49 -6.06
N VAL A 105 11.31 0.00 -6.96
CA VAL A 105 11.72 -0.83 -8.09
C VAL A 105 11.07 -0.29 -9.36
N TRP A 106 11.85 -0.10 -10.42
CA TRP A 106 11.36 0.35 -11.71
C TRP A 106 11.36 -0.81 -12.70
N LEU A 107 10.24 -1.00 -13.39
CA LEU A 107 10.06 -2.02 -14.41
C LEU A 107 10.33 -1.46 -15.80
N LYS A 108 10.92 -2.29 -16.66
CA LYS A 108 10.98 -2.01 -18.09
C LYS A 108 9.58 -2.08 -18.71
N PRO A 109 9.30 -1.31 -19.77
CA PRO A 109 7.99 -1.32 -20.45
C PRO A 109 7.53 -2.72 -20.89
N THR A 110 8.48 -3.59 -21.28
CA THR A 110 8.20 -4.98 -21.68
C THR A 110 7.59 -5.83 -20.58
N SER A 111 7.78 -5.47 -19.31
CA SER A 111 7.35 -6.25 -18.14
C SER A 111 6.27 -5.56 -17.32
N GLU A 112 5.90 -4.31 -17.66
CA GLU A 112 4.81 -3.60 -17.00
C GLU A 112 3.49 -4.33 -17.15
N MET A 113 3.09 -4.68 -18.38
CA MET A 113 1.84 -5.39 -18.61
C MET A 113 1.79 -6.72 -17.85
N SER A 114 2.91 -7.45 -17.80
CA SER A 114 3.01 -8.69 -17.04
C SER A 114 2.70 -8.46 -15.56
N PHE A 115 3.25 -7.40 -14.96
CA PHE A 115 2.99 -7.05 -13.56
C PHE A 115 1.54 -6.59 -13.32
N LEU A 116 0.97 -5.80 -14.23
CA LEU A 116 -0.44 -5.36 -14.17
C LEU A 116 -1.44 -6.50 -14.36
N TYR A 117 -0.99 -7.65 -14.87
CA TYR A 117 -1.76 -8.90 -14.90
C TYR A 117 -1.51 -9.78 -13.66
N GLY A 118 -0.87 -9.27 -12.61
CA GLY A 118 -0.67 -9.96 -11.34
C GLY A 118 0.51 -10.93 -11.31
N ASN A 119 1.39 -10.88 -12.33
CA ASN A 119 2.58 -11.73 -12.32
C ASN A 119 3.72 -11.13 -11.50
N HIS A 120 4.61 -11.99 -11.03
CA HIS A 120 5.83 -11.59 -10.35
C HIS A 120 6.81 -10.89 -11.31
N VAL A 121 7.70 -10.07 -10.73
CA VAL A 121 8.72 -9.37 -11.49
C VAL A 121 9.94 -10.27 -11.65
N LEU A 122 10.26 -10.58 -12.91
CA LEU A 122 11.46 -11.31 -13.28
C LEU A 122 12.65 -10.35 -13.43
N LYS A 123 13.87 -10.87 -13.25
CA LYS A 123 15.10 -10.10 -13.40
C LYS A 123 15.24 -9.45 -14.78
N GLY A 124 14.83 -10.12 -15.86
CA GLY A 124 14.88 -9.56 -17.21
C GLY A 124 14.06 -8.27 -17.36
N GLY A 125 12.97 -8.16 -16.60
CA GLY A 125 12.06 -7.00 -16.55
C GLY A 125 12.47 -5.90 -15.58
N LEU A 126 13.50 -6.13 -14.77
CA LEU A 126 14.00 -5.14 -13.81
C LEU A 126 14.78 -4.04 -14.53
N GLY A 127 14.34 -2.79 -14.40
CA GLY A 127 15.04 -1.60 -14.89
C GLY A 127 16.01 -1.06 -13.83
N ARG A 128 15.46 -0.52 -12.75
CA ARG A 128 16.21 0.07 -11.63
C ARG A 128 15.72 -0.50 -10.30
N ILE A 129 16.60 -0.60 -9.32
CA ILE A 129 16.30 -1.04 -7.97
C ILE A 129 17.02 -0.15 -6.96
N THR A 130 16.34 0.23 -5.87
CA THR A 130 16.98 0.94 -4.76
C THR A 130 18.04 0.04 -4.09
N GLU A 131 19.10 0.65 -3.57
CA GLU A 131 20.12 -0.06 -2.81
C GLU A 131 19.64 -0.49 -1.42
N ASN A 132 20.37 -1.39 -0.78
CA ASN A 132 20.11 -1.87 0.58
C ASN A 132 18.72 -2.48 0.78
N ILE A 133 18.20 -3.18 -0.22
CA ILE A 133 16.99 -4.00 -0.08
C ILE A 133 17.41 -5.37 0.44
N ALA A 134 16.78 -5.82 1.52
CA ALA A 134 16.90 -7.17 2.04
C ALA A 134 15.75 -8.06 1.55
N PRO A 135 15.93 -9.39 1.49
CA PRO A 135 14.83 -10.31 1.22
C PRO A 135 13.71 -10.14 2.25
N GLY A 136 12.47 -10.04 1.79
CA GLY A 136 11.29 -9.83 2.64
C GLY A 136 10.89 -8.36 2.84
N ASP A 137 11.70 -7.40 2.39
CA ASP A 137 11.35 -5.98 2.43
C ASP A 137 10.19 -5.66 1.48
N GLY A 138 9.34 -4.72 1.92
CA GLY A 138 8.28 -4.18 1.09
C GLY A 138 8.83 -3.18 0.07
N VAL A 139 8.51 -3.38 -1.20
CA VAL A 139 8.94 -2.50 -2.29
C VAL A 139 7.73 -1.95 -3.02
N VAL A 140 7.81 -0.69 -3.41
CA VAL A 140 6.83 -0.08 -4.33
C VAL A 140 7.36 -0.19 -5.75
N VAL A 141 6.53 -0.71 -6.64
CA VAL A 141 6.85 -0.95 -8.04
C VAL A 141 6.41 0.25 -8.86
N TYR A 142 7.30 0.72 -9.73
CA TYR A 142 7.13 1.89 -10.59
C TYR A 142 7.37 1.51 -12.05
N SER A 143 6.76 2.31 -12.93
CA SER A 143 7.12 2.43 -14.34
C SER A 143 8.46 3.14 -14.50
N MET A 144 9.14 2.96 -15.63
CA MET A 144 10.27 3.82 -16.04
C MET A 144 9.92 5.32 -16.06
N SER A 145 8.64 5.66 -16.16
CA SER A 145 8.15 7.05 -16.17
C SER A 145 7.81 7.58 -14.77
N ASP A 146 8.32 6.94 -13.71
CA ASP A 146 8.04 7.28 -12.30
C ASP A 146 6.55 7.22 -11.89
N VAL A 147 5.75 6.44 -12.62
CA VAL A 147 4.34 6.17 -12.28
C VAL A 147 4.28 4.96 -11.33
N PRO A 148 3.67 5.06 -10.13
CA PRO A 148 3.53 3.93 -9.24
C PRO A 148 2.53 2.90 -9.80
N LEU A 149 2.95 1.64 -9.90
CA LEU A 149 2.18 0.54 -10.48
C LEU A 149 1.58 -0.39 -9.42
N GLY A 150 2.22 -0.50 -8.25
CA GLY A 150 1.74 -1.41 -7.21
C GLY A 150 2.75 -1.70 -6.10
N PHE A 151 2.48 -2.76 -5.36
CA PHE A 151 3.28 -3.23 -4.25
C PHE A 151 3.86 -4.61 -4.53
N GLY A 152 5.04 -4.85 -3.97
CA GLY A 152 5.66 -6.16 -3.98
C GLY A 152 6.53 -6.40 -2.75
N ILE A 153 7.03 -7.62 -2.64
CA ILE A 153 7.99 -8.03 -1.63
C ILE A 153 9.27 -8.46 -2.34
N ALA A 154 10.42 -7.95 -1.90
CA ALA A 154 11.70 -8.34 -2.46
C ALA A 154 11.98 -9.83 -2.18
N ALA A 155 12.17 -10.62 -3.23
CA ALA A 155 12.52 -12.04 -3.10
C ALA A 155 14.01 -12.24 -2.79
N LYS A 156 14.85 -11.29 -3.19
CA LYS A 156 16.32 -11.34 -3.12
C LYS A 156 16.87 -9.97 -2.71
N SER A 157 18.09 -9.96 -2.20
CA SER A 157 18.79 -8.71 -1.87
C SER A 157 19.18 -7.93 -3.13
N THR A 158 19.42 -6.62 -3.03
CA THR A 158 19.88 -5.82 -4.18
C THR A 158 21.14 -6.41 -4.84
N GLN A 159 22.06 -6.96 -4.05
CA GLN A 159 23.32 -7.54 -4.55
C GLN A 159 23.07 -8.86 -5.29
N ASP A 160 22.21 -9.72 -4.75
CA ASP A 160 21.86 -10.99 -5.37
C ASP A 160 21.04 -10.79 -6.65
N CYS A 161 20.19 -9.77 -6.67
CA CYS A 161 19.44 -9.37 -7.88
C CYS A 161 20.34 -9.02 -9.06
N ARG A 162 21.62 -8.67 -8.85
CA ARG A 162 22.56 -8.40 -9.95
C ARG A 162 23.15 -9.68 -10.55
N LYS A 163 23.24 -10.75 -9.76
CA LYS A 163 23.82 -12.05 -10.15
C LYS A 163 22.78 -13.07 -10.61
N LEU A 164 21.51 -12.75 -10.45
CA LEU A 164 20.40 -13.64 -10.74
C LEU A 164 20.22 -13.86 -12.25
N ASP A 165 19.79 -15.07 -12.63
CA ASP A 165 19.37 -15.38 -13.99
C ASP A 165 18.20 -14.45 -14.43
N PRO A 166 18.10 -14.07 -15.73
CA PRO A 166 17.00 -13.24 -16.23
C PRO A 166 15.59 -13.77 -15.92
N ASN A 167 15.41 -15.08 -15.78
CA ASN A 167 14.14 -15.70 -15.42
C ASN A 167 13.91 -15.82 -13.90
N GLY A 168 14.90 -15.43 -13.10
CA GLY A 168 14.78 -15.43 -11.65
C GLY A 168 13.81 -14.35 -11.16
N ILE A 169 12.99 -14.71 -10.16
CA ILE A 169 12.05 -13.79 -9.54
C ILE A 169 12.80 -12.83 -8.62
N VAL A 170 12.60 -11.53 -8.83
CA VAL A 170 13.20 -10.46 -8.03
C VAL A 170 12.20 -9.86 -7.06
N VAL A 171 10.96 -9.63 -7.51
CA VAL A 171 9.88 -9.09 -6.67
C VAL A 171 8.67 -10.02 -6.76
N LEU A 172 8.22 -10.47 -5.59
CA LEU A 172 6.94 -11.14 -5.43
C LEU A 172 5.85 -10.09 -5.50
N HIS A 173 4.92 -10.28 -6.43
CA HIS A 173 3.73 -9.44 -6.55
C HIS A 173 2.89 -9.51 -5.26
N GLN A 174 2.29 -8.38 -4.88
CA GLN A 174 1.33 -8.30 -3.78
C GLN A 174 0.02 -7.66 -4.22
N SER A 175 0.11 -6.50 -4.87
CA SER A 175 -1.05 -5.84 -5.48
C SER A 175 -0.61 -4.86 -6.56
N ASP A 176 -1.48 -4.60 -7.52
CA ASP A 176 -1.19 -3.72 -8.66
C ASP A 176 -2.43 -2.95 -9.13
N ILE A 177 -2.23 -1.86 -9.86
CA ILE A 177 -3.33 -1.01 -10.36
C ILE A 177 -4.22 -1.69 -11.39
N GLY A 178 -3.78 -2.77 -12.02
CA GLY A 178 -4.62 -3.59 -12.89
C GLY A 178 -5.71 -4.34 -12.12
N GLU A 179 -5.63 -4.41 -10.79
CA GLU A 179 -6.72 -4.92 -9.95
C GLU A 179 -8.00 -4.10 -10.10
N TYR A 180 -7.91 -2.80 -10.41
CA TYR A 180 -9.09 -1.95 -10.64
C TYR A 180 -9.98 -2.44 -11.78
N LEU A 181 -9.42 -3.15 -12.76
CA LEU A 181 -10.17 -3.72 -13.89
C LEU A 181 -10.47 -5.22 -13.70
N ARG A 182 -9.74 -5.91 -12.82
CA ARG A 182 -9.85 -7.37 -12.65
C ARG A 182 -10.69 -7.76 -11.43
N MET A 183 -10.75 -6.91 -10.42
CA MET A 183 -11.39 -7.17 -9.13
C MET A 183 -12.46 -6.12 -8.81
N GLU A 184 -13.26 -5.75 -9.81
CA GLU A 184 -14.32 -4.72 -9.69
C GLU A 184 -15.30 -5.03 -8.55
N ASP A 185 -15.63 -6.30 -8.33
CA ASP A 185 -16.57 -6.74 -7.29
C ASP A 185 -15.97 -6.80 -5.87
N GLU A 186 -14.64 -6.94 -5.75
CA GLU A 186 -13.97 -7.12 -4.45
C GLU A 186 -13.39 -5.84 -3.84
N LEU A 187 -13.19 -4.80 -4.68
CA LEU A 187 -12.53 -3.55 -4.30
C LEU A 187 -13.37 -2.66 -3.37
#